data_AF-A0A536YQU4-F1
#
_entry.id   AF-A0A536YQU4-F1
#
_cell.length_a   1.000
_cell.length_b   1.000
_cell.length_c   1.000
_cell.angle_alpha   90.00
_cell.angle_beta   90.00
_cell.angle_gamma   90.00
#
_symmetry.space_group_name_H-M   'P 1'
#
loop_
_entity.id
_entity.type
_entity.pdbx_description
1 polymer ?
#
loop_
_entity_poly.entity_id
_entity_poly.type
_entity_poly.pdbx_seq_one_letter_code
_entity_poly.pdbx_strand_id
1 'polypeptide(L)' 'MAGPTGNLFVVAAPSGGGKTSLTRALLEREPRIRLSVSYTTRPPRPGEIDGVDYHFVTADRFAALK' A
#
# COMPACT_ATOMS: atom_id res chain seq x y z
N MET A 1 22.89 1.21 -19.38
CA MET A 1 21.63 0.66 -19.92
C MET A 1 20.68 0.51 -18.75
N ALA A 2 19.44 1.01 -18.84
CA ALA A 2 18.45 0.79 -17.79
C ALA A 2 18.06 -0.69 -17.77
N GLY A 3 18.05 -1.31 -16.58
CA GLY A 3 17.56 -2.67 -16.42
C GLY A 3 16.08 -2.80 -16.79
N PRO A 4 15.55 -4.02 -16.93
CA PRO A 4 14.14 -4.23 -17.25
C PRO A 4 13.23 -3.54 -16.22
N THR A 5 12.19 -2.85 -16.70
CA THR A 5 11.18 -2.20 -15.86
C THR A 5 10.24 -3.24 -15.25
N GLY A 6 9.88 -3.07 -13.98
CA GLY A 6 8.90 -3.92 -13.31
C GLY A 6 7.48 -3.70 -13.84
N ASN A 7 6.59 -4.67 -13.58
CA ASN A 7 5.16 -4.55 -13.89
C ASN A 7 4.43 -3.86 -12.74
N LEU A 8 3.55 -2.90 -13.07
CA LEU A 8 2.63 -2.27 -12.11
C LEU A 8 1.26 -2.96 -12.20
N PHE A 9 0.77 -3.42 -11.05
CA PHE A 9 -0.57 -4.01 -10.92
C PHE A 9 -1.47 -3.11 -10.07
N VAL A 10 -2.70 -2.90 -10.52
CA VAL A 10 -3.72 -2.17 -9.77
C VAL A 10 -4.87 -3.12 -9.47
N VAL A 11 -5.18 -3.30 -8.19
CA VAL A 11 -6.31 -4.13 -7.72
C VAL A 11 -7.34 -3.23 -7.07
N ALA A 12 -8.54 -3.18 -7.63
CA ALA A 12 -9.67 -2.40 -7.12
C ALA A 12 -10.87 -3.31 -6.83
N ALA A 13 -11.55 -3.06 -5.71
CA ALA A 13 -12.79 -3.74 -5.34
C ALA A 13 -13.61 -2.79 -4.44
N PRO A 14 -14.95 -2.94 -4.37
CA PRO A 14 -15.76 -2.20 -3.42
C PRO A 14 -15.36 -2.50 -1.97
N SER A 15 -15.79 -1.64 -1.03
CA SER A 15 -15.64 -1.93 0.41
C SER A 15 -16.29 -3.28 0.74
N GLY A 16 -15.58 -4.12 1.50
CA GLY A 16 -16.01 -5.49 1.78
C GLY A 16 -15.79 -6.50 0.64
N GLY A 17 -15.33 -6.08 -0.54
CA GLY A 17 -15.11 -6.94 -1.71
C GLY A 17 -13.85 -7.81 -1.66
N GLY A 18 -13.22 -7.97 -0.49
CA GLY A 18 -12.08 -8.89 -0.31
C GLY A 18 -10.72 -8.42 -0.84
N LYS A 19 -10.57 -7.17 -1.31
CA LYS A 19 -9.30 -6.62 -1.85
C LYS A 19 -8.10 -6.91 -0.95
N THR A 20 -8.21 -6.55 0.33
CA THR A 20 -7.12 -6.70 1.30
C THR A 20 -6.74 -8.17 1.49
N SER A 21 -7.73 -9.06 1.57
CA SER A 21 -7.49 -10.50 1.71
C SER A 21 -6.78 -11.08 0.48
N LEU A 22 -7.23 -10.71 -0.72
CA LEU A 22 -6.60 -11.13 -1.97
C LEU A 22 -5.16 -10.63 -2.09
N THR A 23 -4.91 -9.34 -1.81
CA THR A 23 -3.55 -8.78 -1.92
C THR A 23 -2.59 -9.40 -0.91
N ARG A 24 -3.06 -9.74 0.30
CA ARG A 24 -2.23 -10.44 1.31
C ARG A 24 -1.86 -11.85 0.83
N ALA A 25 -2.85 -12.63 0.40
CA ALA A 25 -2.60 -13.99 -0.11
C ALA A 25 -1.68 -14.00 -1.34
N LEU A 26 -1.75 -12.97 -2.20
CA LEU A 26 -0.84 -12.81 -3.34
C LEU A 26 0.61 -12.57 -2.90
N LEU A 27 0.83 -11.65 -1.94
CA LEU A 27 2.18 -11.32 -1.45
C LEU A 27 2.83 -12.49 -0.71
N GLU A 28 2.04 -13.34 -0.05
CA GLU A 28 2.53 -14.58 0.56
C GLU A 28 3.00 -15.62 -0.48
N ARG A 29 2.33 -15.67 -1.64
CA ARG A 29 2.58 -16.68 -2.68
C ARG A 29 3.58 -16.24 -3.75
N GLU A 30 3.74 -14.95 -4.00
CA GLU A 30 4.63 -14.41 -5.03
C GLU A 30 5.63 -13.41 -4.41
N PRO A 31 6.82 -13.89 -3.99
CA PRO A 31 7.84 -13.07 -3.34
C PRO A 31 8.46 -11.99 -4.24
N ARG A 32 8.18 -11.97 -5.54
CA ARG A 32 8.67 -10.91 -6.45
C ARG A 32 7.72 -9.72 -6.53
N ILE A 33 6.49 -9.86 -6.03
CA ILE A 33 5.55 -8.74 -5.91
C ILE A 33 5.81 -8.03 -4.59
N ARG A 34 5.74 -6.70 -4.64
CA ARG A 34 5.84 -5.82 -3.48
C ARG A 34 4.58 -4.97 -3.40
N LEU A 35 4.08 -4.77 -2.19
CA LEU A 35 2.97 -3.83 -1.97
C LEU A 35 3.51 -2.40 -1.95
N SER A 36 2.80 -1.50 -2.61
CA SER A 36 3.00 -0.06 -2.44
C SER A 36 2.26 0.40 -1.18
N VAL A 37 2.98 0.70 -0.10
CA VAL A 37 2.40 1.27 1.12
C VAL A 37 2.04 2.73 0.85
N SER A 38 0.76 3.08 1.01
CA SER A 38 0.25 4.41 0.69
C SER A 38 0.44 5.38 1.86
N TYR A 39 0.45 6.68 1.57
CA TYR A 39 0.39 7.73 2.58
C TYR A 39 -1.07 8.05 2.94
N THR A 40 -1.32 8.41 4.19
CA THR A 40 -2.64 8.87 4.63
C THR A 40 -2.52 9.92 5.74
N THR A 41 -3.50 10.83 5.79
CA THR A 41 -3.59 11.89 6.80
C THR A 41 -4.52 11.55 7.96
N ARG A 42 -5.28 10.46 7.86
CA ARG A 42 -6.11 9.98 8.97
C ARG A 42 -5.22 9.39 10.07
N PRO A 43 -5.68 9.38 11.33
CA PRO A 43 -4.99 8.64 12.38
C PRO A 43 -5.05 7.11 12.15
N PRO A 44 -4.06 6.36 12.68
CA PRO A 44 -4.09 4.90 12.69
C PRO A 44 -5.24 4.38 13.55
N ARG A 45 -5.85 3.27 13.11
CA ARG A 45 -6.82 2.50 13.89
C ARG A 45 -6.09 1.54 14.83
N PRO A 46 -6.74 1.02 15.89
CA PRO A 46 -6.13 0.01 16.75
C PRO A 46 -5.60 -1.18 15.94
N GLY A 47 -4.31 -1.49 16.11
CA GLY A 47 -3.62 -2.57 15.42
C GLY A 47 -2.97 -2.22 14.08
N GLU A 48 -3.18 -1.01 13.55
CA GLU A 48 -2.45 -0.56 12.35
C GLU A 48 -1.03 -0.11 12.71
N ILE A 49 -0.09 -0.40 11.81
CA ILE A 49 1.34 -0.14 12.00
C ILE A 49 1.84 0.82 10.90
N ASP A 50 2.52 1.89 11.33
CA ASP A 50 3.15 2.85 10.42
C ASP A 50 4.24 2.19 9.56
N GLY A 51 4.23 2.49 8.26
CA GLY A 51 5.12 1.87 7.27
C GLY A 51 4.74 0.46 6.84
N VAL A 52 3.68 -0.13 7.42
CA VAL A 52 3.15 -1.45 7.03
C VAL A 52 1.78 -1.30 6.39
N ASP A 53 0.82 -0.71 7.12
CA ASP A 53 -0.54 -0.51 6.60
C ASP A 53 -0.64 0.78 5.78
N TYR A 54 -0.07 1.86 6.33
CA TYR A 54 0.09 3.16 5.68
C TYR A 54 1.34 3.86 6.22
N HIS A 55 1.82 4.86 5.50
CA HIS A 55 2.60 5.94 6.08
C HIS A 55 1.64 6.99 6.64
N PHE A 56 1.51 7.05 7.96
CA PHE A 56 0.64 7.99 8.65
C PHE A 56 1.37 9.33 8.81
N VAL A 57 0.88 10.36 8.12
CA VAL A 57 1.52 11.68 8.08
C VAL A 57 0.51 12.77 8.44
N THR A 58 0.99 13.94 8.84
CA THR A 58 0.10 15.10 9.00
C THR A 58 -0.34 15.64 7.62
N ALA A 59 -1.42 16.43 7.60
CA ALA A 59 -1.86 17.09 6.37
C ALA A 59 -0.76 17.98 5.76
N ASP A 60 -0.06 18.75 6.58
CA ASP A 60 1.05 19.60 6.14
C ASP A 60 2.20 18.77 5.56
N ARG A 61 2.54 17.65 6.19
CA ARG A 61 3.58 16.75 5.67
C ARG A 61 3.16 16.12 4.35
N PHE A 62 1.90 15.71 4.21
CA PHE A 62 1.37 15.16 2.97
C PHE A 62 1.45 16.19 1.83
N ALA A 63 1.06 17.44 2.10
CA ALA A 63 1.12 18.54 1.12
C ALA A 63 2.56 18.88 0.68
N ALA A 64 3.56 18.57 1.50
CA ALA A 64 4.97 18.77 1.18
C ALA A 64 5.63 17.60 0.42
N LEU A 65 4.93 16.46 0.24
CA LEU A 65 5.42 15.36 -0.59
C LEU A 65 5.35 15.79 -2.08
N LYS A 66 6.42 15.52 -2.83
CA LYS A 66 6.54 15.83 -4.26
C LYS A 66 6.27 14.61 -5.11
#